data_AF-A0A2V5SFN5-F1
#
_entry.id   AF-A0A2V5SFN5-F1
#
_cell.length_a   1.000
_cell.length_b   1.000
_cell.length_c   1.000
_cell.angle_alpha   90.00
_cell.angle_beta   90.00
_cell.angle_gamma   90.00
#
_symmetry.space_group_name_H-M   'P 1'
#
loop_
_entity.id
_entity.type
_entity.pdbx_description
1 polymer ?
#
loop_
_entity_poly.entity_id
_entity_poly.type
_entity_poly.pdbx_seq_one_letter_code
_entity_poly.pdbx_strand_id
1 'polypeptide(L)' 'MAAGKTRLIVDEKYRGHGLGARLLNEIMAHAERQGCARIELDSAFHRKSAHRFYEQHGFENRAYLFSKNLRKAKS' A
#
# COMPACT_ATOMS: atom_id res chain seq x y z
N MET A 1 -9.08 17.21 2.16
CA MET A 1 -8.71 15.85 1.69
C MET A 1 -8.49 14.96 2.91
N ALA A 2 -9.49 14.18 3.31
CA ALA A 2 -9.32 13.23 4.41
C ALA A 2 -8.56 12.00 3.88
N ALA A 3 -7.31 11.81 4.32
CA ALA A 3 -6.58 10.59 4.04
C ALA A 3 -7.12 9.47 4.94
N GLY A 4 -8.16 8.77 4.47
CA GLY A 4 -8.57 7.51 5.07
C GLY A 4 -7.42 6.50 4.95
N LYS A 5 -6.98 5.91 6.07
CA LYS A 5 -5.99 4.83 6.03
C LYS A 5 -6.64 3.55 5.54
N THR A 6 -6.76 3.40 4.23
CA THR A 6 -7.16 2.14 3.60
C THR A 6 -5.95 1.20 3.56
N ARG A 7 -6.12 -0.02 4.06
CA ARG A 7 -5.07 -1.06 4.04
C ARG A 7 -5.49 -2.16 3.08
N LEU A 8 -4.58 -2.56 2.20
CA LEU A 8 -4.71 -3.78 1.41
C LEU A 8 -3.99 -4.93 2.13
N ILE A 9 -4.75 -5.94 2.56
CA ILE A 9 -4.22 -7.09 3.29
C ILE A 9 -4.84 -8.36 2.72
N VAL A 10 -3.98 -9.34 2.39
CA VAL A 10 -4.37 -10.73 2.18
C VAL A 10 -3.87 -11.51 3.39
N ASP A 11 -4.79 -12.21 4.05
CA ASP A 11 -4.46 -13.11 5.15
C ASP A 11 -3.42 -14.14 4.68
N GLU A 12 -2.48 -14.44 5.57
CA GLU A 12 -1.33 -15.27 5.26
C GLU A 12 -1.70 -16.62 4.66
N LYS A 13 -2.81 -17.22 5.11
CA LYS A 13 -3.31 -18.50 4.62
C LYS A 13 -3.72 -18.48 3.13
N TYR A 14 -4.01 -17.30 2.59
CA TYR A 14 -4.48 -17.13 1.21
C TYR A 14 -3.49 -16.38 0.31
N ARG A 15 -2.29 -16.07 0.80
CA ARG A 15 -1.23 -15.48 -0.03
C ARG A 15 -0.74 -16.47 -1.10
N GLY A 16 -0.11 -15.97 -2.16
CA GLY A 16 0.39 -16.80 -3.26
C GLY A 16 -0.66 -17.21 -4.31
N HIS A 17 -1.94 -16.94 -4.08
CA HIS A 17 -3.04 -17.32 -4.98
C HIS A 17 -3.49 -16.17 -5.91
N GLY A 18 -2.64 -15.16 -6.11
CA GLY A 18 -2.97 -14.00 -6.95
C GLY A 18 -4.05 -13.04 -6.40
N LEU A 19 -4.59 -13.29 -5.20
CA LEU A 19 -5.66 -12.46 -4.62
C LEU A 19 -5.26 -10.99 -4.43
N GLY A 20 -4.00 -10.74 -4.02
CA GLY A 20 -3.49 -9.38 -3.85
C GLY A 20 -3.51 -8.59 -5.16
N ALA A 21 -3.11 -9.23 -6.26
CA ALA A 21 -3.11 -8.64 -7.60
C ALA A 21 -4.55 -8.35 -8.07
N ARG A 22 -5.48 -9.29 -7.87
CA ARG A 22 -6.90 -9.10 -8.20
C ARG A 22 -7.48 -7.91 -7.45
N LEU A 23 -7.25 -7.82 -6.13
CA LEU A 23 -7.73 -6.70 -5.33
C LEU A 23 -7.11 -5.37 -5.77
N LEU A 24 -5.79 -5.33 -6.03
CA LEU A 24 -5.11 -4.12 -6.48
C LEU A 24 -5.63 -3.64 -7.84
N ASN A 25 -5.87 -4.56 -8.78
CA ASN A 25 -6.42 -4.24 -10.10
C ASN A 25 -7.83 -3.64 -9.99
N GLU A 26 -8.69 -4.18 -9.13
CA GLU A 26 -10.02 -3.60 -8.90
C GLU A 26 -9.94 -2.19 -8.28
N ILE A 27 -9.00 -1.95 -7.37
CA ILE A 27 -8.76 -0.63 -6.80
C ILE A 27 -8.30 0.36 -7.89
N MET A 28 -7.36 -0.05 -8.75
CA MET A 28 -6.87 0.78 -9.86
C MET A 28 -8.00 1.11 -10.84
N ALA A 29 -8.74 0.10 -11.29
CA ALA A 29 -9.86 0.29 -12.20
C ALA A 29 -10.97 1.16 -11.58
N HIS A 30 -11.22 1.04 -10.27
CA HIS A 30 -12.15 1.92 -9.58
C HIS A 30 -11.64 3.36 -9.55
N ALA A 31 -10.38 3.59 -9.19
CA ALA A 31 -9.78 4.92 -9.15
C ALA A 31 -9.81 5.60 -10.53
N GLU A 32 -9.49 4.86 -11.59
CA GLU A 32 -9.61 5.33 -12.98
C GLU A 32 -11.04 5.76 -13.33
N ARG A 33 -12.05 4.94 -12.99
CA ARG A 33 -13.46 5.30 -13.18
C ARG A 33 -13.90 6.53 -12.40
N GLN A 34 -13.24 6.84 -11.28
CA GLN A 34 -13.48 8.05 -10.49
C GLN A 34 -12.68 9.27 -11.00
N GLY A 35 -11.92 9.14 -12.10
CA GLY A 35 -11.07 10.20 -12.62
C GLY A 35 -9.88 10.55 -11.71
N CYS A 36 -9.46 9.62 -10.86
CA CYS A 36 -8.31 9.83 -9.99
C CYS A 36 -7.02 9.83 -10.82
N ALA A 37 -6.20 10.87 -10.66
CA ALA A 37 -4.95 10.99 -11.40
C ALA A 37 -3.84 10.05 -10.87
N ARG A 38 -3.96 9.57 -9.63
CA ARG A 38 -2.88 8.80 -8.98
C ARG A 38 -3.36 8.01 -7.77
N ILE A 39 -2.71 6.87 -7.54
CA ILE A 39 -2.77 6.11 -6.27
C ILE A 39 -1.42 6.25 -5.57
N GLU A 40 -1.45 6.50 -4.27
CA GLU A 40 -0.27 6.53 -3.41
C GLU A 40 -0.45 5.63 -2.20
N LEU A 41 0.64 4.99 -1.78
CA LEU A 41 0.69 4.17 -0.59
C LEU A 41 2.07 4.28 0.05
N ASP A 42 2.12 4.05 1.35
CA ASP A 42 3.35 3.84 2.09
C ASP A 42 3.47 2.38 2.54
N SER A 43 4.71 1.88 2.59
CA SER A 43 5.01 0.54 3.10
C SER A 43 6.33 0.56 3.88
N ALA A 44 6.27 0.14 5.14
CA ALA A 44 7.42 0.13 6.05
C ALA A 44 8.63 -0.62 5.46
N PHE A 45 9.84 -0.16 5.78
CA PHE A 45 11.08 -0.65 5.18
C PHE A 45 11.30 -2.17 5.24
N HIS A 46 10.82 -2.84 6.30
CA HIS A 46 10.96 -4.28 6.50
C HIS A 46 10.04 -5.10 5.60
N ARG A 47 9.00 -4.50 4.98
CA ARG A 47 8.01 -5.21 4.13
C ARG A 47 8.51 -5.36 2.69
N LYS A 48 9.67 -6.00 2.51
CA LYS A 48 10.31 -6.17 1.20
C LYS A 48 9.44 -6.92 0.17
N SER A 49 8.63 -7.88 0.61
CA SER A 49 7.68 -8.56 -0.27
C SER A 49 6.60 -7.63 -0.80
N ALA A 50 6.13 -6.68 0.01
CA ALA A 50 5.15 -5.68 -0.42
C ALA A 50 5.78 -4.69 -1.41
N HIS A 51 7.03 -4.26 -1.20
CA HIS A 51 7.74 -3.39 -2.16
C HIS A 51 7.83 -4.04 -3.54
N ARG A 52 8.33 -5.29 -3.61
CA ARG A 52 8.39 -6.05 -4.86
C ARG A 52 7.01 -6.23 -5.50
N PHE A 53 5.99 -6.52 -4.69
CA PHE A 53 4.62 -6.65 -5.17
C PHE A 53 4.15 -5.35 -5.85
N TYR A 54 4.33 -4.19 -5.23
CA TYR A 54 3.89 -2.93 -5.84
C TYR A 54 4.72 -2.53 -7.06
N GLU A 55 6.05 -2.74 -7.03
CA GLU A 55 6.93 -2.51 -8.19
C GLU A 55 6.51 -3.37 -9.40
N GLN A 56 6.17 -4.65 -9.18
CA GLN A 56 5.63 -5.54 -10.21
C GLN A 56 4.29 -5.06 -10.80
N HIS A 57 3.55 -4.21 -10.09
CA HIS A 57 2.28 -3.62 -10.54
C HIS A 57 2.46 -2.15 -10.98
N GLY A 58 3.69 -1.72 -11.30
CA GLY A 58 3.96 -0.42 -11.91
C GLY A 58 4.05 0.75 -10.93
N PHE A 59 4.12 0.49 -9.63
CA PHE A 59 4.37 1.55 -8.65
C PHE A 59 5.86 1.91 -8.60
N GLU A 60 6.13 3.21 -8.53
CA GLU A 60 7.48 3.74 -8.35
C GLU A 60 7.72 4.10 -6.89
N ASN A 61 8.92 3.79 -6.37
CA ASN A 61 9.36 4.29 -5.08
C ASN A 61 9.83 5.75 -5.20
N ARG A 62 8.94 6.69 -4.89
CA ARG A 62 9.17 8.13 -5.13
C ARG A 62 9.68 8.92 -3.92
N ALA A 63 9.52 8.42 -2.69
CA ALA A 63 9.85 9.19 -1.49
C ALA A 63 10.05 8.31 -0.25
N TYR A 64 10.78 8.85 0.73
CA TYR A 64 10.82 8.30 2.08
C TYR A 64 9.63 8.77 2.92
N LEU A 65 9.03 7.86 3.68
CA LEU A 65 8.06 8.20 4.73
C LEU A 65 8.81 8.54 6.03
N PHE A 66 8.57 9.73 6.56
CA PHE A 66 9.11 10.17 7.85
C PHE A 66 8.05 10.06 8.95
N SER A 67 8.48 9.63 10.14
CA SER A 67 7.62 9.62 11.33
C SER A 67 8.43 9.99 12.57
N LYS A 68 7.79 10.67 13.53
CA LYS A 68 8.40 11.05 14.81
C LYS A 68 7.43 10.74 15.95
N ASN A 69 7.89 9.95 16.92
CA ASN A 69 7.14 9.70 18.15
C ASN A 69 7.23 10.93 19.07
N LEU A 70 6.07 11.46 19.48
CA LEU A 70 6.01 12.64 20.37
C LEU A 70 5.86 12.27 21.86
N ARG A 71 5.58 10.99 22.16
CA ARG A 71 5.45 10.50 23.53
C ARG A 71 6.70 9.70 23.92
N LYS A 72 7.22 9.96 25.12
CA LYS A 72 8.26 9.12 25.73
C LYS A 72 7.64 7.74 26.01
N ALA A 73 8.38 6.67 25.71
CA ALA A 73 7.98 5.32 26.10
C ALA A 73 7.74 5.31 27.62
N LYS A 74 6.62 4.73 28.07
CA LYS A 74 6.44 4.48 29.50
C LYS A 74 7.50 3.46 29.91
N SER A 75 8.27 3.82 30.95
CA SER A 75 9.17 2.91 31.65
C SER A 75 8.40 1.74 32.24
#